data_AF-A0A8S9S4Z6-F1
#
_entry.id   AF-A0A8S9S4Z6-F1
#
_cell.length_a   1.000
_cell.length_b   1.000
_cell.length_c   1.000
_cell.angle_alpha   90.00
_cell.angle_beta   90.00
_cell.angle_gamma   90.00
#
_symmetry.space_group_name_H-M   'P 1'
#
loop_
_entity.id
_entity.type
_entity.pdbx_description
1 polymer ?
#
loop_
_entity_poly.entity_id
_entity_poly.type
_entity_poly.pdbx_seq_one_letter_code
_entity_poly.pdbx_strand_id
1 'polypeptide(L)'
;MSQNKLMEKRLNQSGTLNHNSQTHFVTYLHHTVKSIRGFVKTMVQQMRFSGWDVETAADAIQPGVLYHKRDHACFAFEHFVCKVMFEAFHLPYFSTESSSSKSRETFFERFTELRSVKAREYIASRPKSRFSRFCRGKYLQLVHPKMEVAFFGHSHVRNQVSAGEFPETSFCGAFLEMAKRVWLLHCLAFSLEPEASIFGVSEGCRFSEVYMKSVSEECLSESEPRVTFTVVPGFRIGKTSIQCEVYLSRSKSTPDRG
;
A
#
# COMPACT_ATOMS: atom_id res chain seq x y z
N MET A 1 26.18 -11.44 2.03
CA MET A 1 26.92 -10.35 2.74
C MET A 1 27.61 -9.35 1.82
N SER A 2 28.01 -9.69 0.58
CA SER A 2 28.74 -8.79 -0.34
C SER A 2 27.94 -7.58 -0.85
N GLN A 3 26.66 -7.76 -1.22
CA GLN A 3 25.83 -6.67 -1.75
C GLN A 3 25.51 -5.57 -0.71
N ASN A 4 25.34 -5.94 0.56
CA ASN A 4 25.02 -5.00 1.63
C ASN A 4 26.19 -4.03 1.91
N LYS A 5 27.44 -4.54 1.93
CA LYS A 5 28.65 -3.73 2.07
C LYS A 5 28.88 -2.78 0.88
N LEU A 6 28.47 -3.21 -0.32
CA LEU A 6 28.55 -2.39 -1.53
C LEU A 6 27.53 -1.25 -1.54
N MET A 7 26.36 -1.44 -0.91
CA MET A 7 25.35 -0.38 -0.75
C MET A 7 25.80 0.67 0.27
N GLU A 8 26.29 0.24 1.45
CA GLU A 8 26.83 1.15 2.48
C GLU A 8 27.97 2.03 1.93
N LYS A 9 28.89 1.44 1.15
CA LYS A 9 30.02 2.18 0.56
C LYS A 9 29.59 3.20 -0.50
N ARG A 10 28.47 2.97 -1.20
CA ARG A 10 27.93 3.88 -2.24
C ARG A 10 27.07 5.01 -1.66
N LEU A 11 26.39 4.78 -0.55
CA LEU A 11 25.61 5.80 0.17
C LEU A 11 26.52 6.89 0.79
N ASN A 12 27.73 6.50 1.21
CA ASN A 12 28.67 7.43 1.85
C ASN A 12 29.52 8.26 0.88
N GLN A 13 29.39 8.10 -0.45
CA GLN A 13 30.37 8.64 -1.42
C GLN A 13 29.84 9.53 -2.56
N SER A 14 28.56 9.95 -2.64
CA SER A 14 28.19 10.86 -3.74
C SER A 14 26.98 11.74 -3.48
N GLY A 15 27.16 13.05 -3.70
CA GLY A 15 26.11 14.06 -3.85
C GLY A 15 25.36 13.97 -5.20
N THR A 16 25.45 12.83 -5.88
CA THR A 16 24.72 12.53 -7.12
C THR A 16 23.82 11.33 -6.85
N LEU A 17 22.52 11.47 -7.08
CA LEU A 17 21.52 10.40 -7.04
C LEU A 17 22.07 9.12 -7.70
N ASN A 18 22.43 8.11 -6.90
CA ASN A 18 22.87 6.83 -7.43
C ASN A 18 21.68 6.18 -8.15
N HIS A 19 21.68 6.17 -9.49
CA HIS A 19 20.68 5.50 -10.35
C HIS A 19 20.27 4.11 -9.81
N ASN A 20 21.23 3.38 -9.26
CA ASN A 20 21.02 2.07 -8.62
C ASN A 20 20.02 2.11 -7.46
N SER A 21 20.05 3.14 -6.61
CA SER A 21 19.14 3.29 -5.46
C SER A 21 17.71 3.54 -5.93
N GLN A 22 17.53 4.32 -6.99
CA GLN A 22 16.22 4.58 -7.59
C GLN A 22 15.65 3.31 -8.26
N THR A 23 16.45 2.57 -9.01
CA THR A 23 16.04 1.28 -9.60
C THR A 23 15.68 0.26 -8.52
N HIS A 24 16.43 0.23 -7.40
CA HIS A 24 16.10 -0.61 -6.26
C HIS A 24 14.76 -0.22 -5.63
N PHE A 25 14.47 1.09 -5.49
CA PHE A 25 13.18 1.55 -4.99
C PHE A 25 12.03 1.14 -5.90
N VAL A 26 12.15 1.34 -7.22
CA VAL A 26 11.12 0.94 -8.20
C VAL A 26 10.87 -0.57 -8.15
N THR A 27 11.94 -1.37 -8.10
CA THR A 27 11.83 -2.83 -7.98
C THR A 27 11.13 -3.22 -6.68
N TYR A 28 11.48 -2.57 -5.56
CA TYR A 28 10.87 -2.85 -4.27
C TYR A 28 9.40 -2.44 -4.23
N LEU A 29 9.07 -1.27 -4.79
CA LEU A 29 7.69 -0.80 -4.96
C LEU A 29 6.87 -1.80 -5.77
N HIS A 30 7.40 -2.32 -6.88
CA HIS A 30 6.73 -3.36 -7.66
C HIS A 30 6.42 -4.61 -6.82
N HIS A 31 7.37 -5.08 -6.02
CA HIS A 31 7.14 -6.20 -5.10
C HIS A 31 6.11 -5.87 -4.01
N THR A 32 6.11 -4.64 -3.49
CA THR A 32 5.11 -4.18 -2.52
C THR A 32 3.71 -4.17 -3.13
N VAL A 33 3.53 -3.61 -4.33
CA VAL A 33 2.26 -3.60 -5.06
C VAL A 33 1.79 -5.03 -5.34
N LYS A 34 2.69 -5.92 -5.77
CA LYS A 34 2.37 -7.34 -5.96
C LYS A 34 1.88 -8.00 -4.68
N SER A 35 2.49 -7.69 -3.53
CA SER A 35 2.06 -8.19 -2.23
C SER A 35 0.70 -7.65 -1.79
N ILE A 36 0.41 -6.37 -2.07
CA ILE A 36 -0.90 -5.76 -1.82
C ILE A 36 -1.98 -6.46 -2.63
N ARG A 37 -1.78 -6.63 -3.94
CA ARG A 37 -2.71 -7.35 -4.80
C ARG A 37 -2.91 -8.80 -4.37
N GLY A 38 -1.83 -9.47 -3.93
CA GLY A 38 -1.90 -10.81 -3.35
C GLY A 38 -2.80 -10.87 -2.10
N PHE A 39 -2.66 -9.90 -1.19
CA PHE A 39 -3.53 -9.81 -0.02
C PHE A 39 -4.98 -9.48 -0.39
N VAL A 40 -5.22 -8.53 -1.31
CA VAL A 40 -6.56 -8.20 -1.81
C VAL A 40 -7.24 -9.44 -2.40
N LYS A 41 -6.52 -10.23 -3.19
CA LYS A 41 -7.02 -11.50 -3.72
C LYS A 41 -7.44 -12.45 -2.59
N THR A 42 -6.60 -12.63 -1.57
CA THR A 42 -6.93 -13.45 -0.39
C THR A 42 -8.17 -12.92 0.32
N MET A 43 -8.29 -11.60 0.50
CA MET A 43 -9.44 -10.96 1.15
C MET A 43 -10.74 -11.18 0.37
N VAL A 44 -10.74 -10.95 -0.94
CA VAL A 44 -11.90 -11.18 -1.80
C VAL A 44 -12.28 -12.66 -1.85
N GLN A 45 -11.30 -13.58 -1.84
CA GLN A 45 -11.56 -15.02 -1.75
C GLN A 45 -12.25 -15.39 -0.44
N GLN A 46 -11.78 -14.86 0.70
CA GLN A 46 -12.43 -15.09 2.00
C GLN A 46 -13.85 -14.52 2.02
N MET A 47 -14.08 -13.32 1.47
CA MET A 47 -15.43 -12.76 1.31
C MET A 47 -16.35 -13.73 0.56
N ARG A 48 -15.91 -14.27 -0.59
CA ARG A 48 -16.68 -15.23 -1.37
C ARG A 48 -16.98 -16.52 -0.59
N PHE A 49 -15.99 -17.08 0.11
CA PHE A 49 -16.19 -18.28 0.92
C PHE A 49 -17.16 -18.07 2.08
N SER A 50 -17.20 -16.86 2.64
CA SER A 50 -18.12 -16.49 3.71
C SER A 50 -19.48 -15.98 3.21
N GLY A 51 -19.79 -16.11 1.91
CA GLY A 51 -21.06 -15.68 1.32
C GLY A 51 -21.27 -14.16 1.27
N TRP A 52 -20.21 -13.35 1.38
CA TRP A 52 -20.30 -11.91 1.24
C TRP A 52 -20.45 -11.50 -0.22
N ASP A 53 -21.32 -10.52 -0.44
CA ASP A 53 -21.45 -9.87 -1.73
C ASP A 53 -20.29 -8.88 -1.96
N VAL A 54 -19.39 -9.27 -2.86
CA VAL A 54 -18.19 -8.51 -3.24
C VAL A 54 -18.57 -7.23 -3.99
N GLU A 55 -19.64 -7.22 -4.79
CA GLU A 55 -20.07 -6.03 -5.53
C GLU A 55 -20.62 -4.99 -4.56
N THR A 56 -21.49 -5.41 -3.64
CA THR A 56 -21.99 -4.53 -2.56
C THR A 56 -20.85 -4.01 -1.68
N ALA A 57 -19.86 -4.84 -1.34
CA ALA A 57 -18.70 -4.39 -0.57
C ALA A 57 -17.81 -3.40 -1.36
N ALA A 58 -17.68 -3.57 -2.68
CA ALA A 58 -16.96 -2.62 -3.53
C ALA A 58 -17.68 -1.27 -3.61
N ASP A 59 -19.01 -1.26 -3.76
CA ASP A 59 -19.81 -0.03 -3.75
C ASP A 59 -19.76 0.68 -2.38
N ALA A 60 -19.69 -0.07 -1.28
CA ALA A 60 -19.48 0.52 0.05
C ALA A 60 -18.09 1.18 0.20
N ILE A 61 -17.08 0.71 -0.53
CA ILE A 61 -15.73 1.31 -0.56
C ILE A 61 -15.72 2.57 -1.41
N GLN A 62 -16.26 2.49 -2.62
CA GLN A 62 -16.32 3.62 -3.55
C GLN A 62 -17.73 3.68 -4.20
N PRO A 63 -18.64 4.49 -3.64
CA PRO A 63 -20.03 4.51 -4.06
C PRO A 63 -20.22 5.03 -5.48
N GLY A 64 -21.13 4.39 -6.21
CA GLY A 64 -21.64 4.91 -7.48
C GLY A 64 -20.65 4.88 -8.63
N VAL A 65 -19.69 3.95 -8.59
CA VAL A 65 -18.75 3.64 -9.67
C VAL A 65 -19.41 2.71 -10.68
N LEU A 66 -19.37 3.11 -11.95
CA LEU A 66 -19.79 2.25 -13.06
C LEU A 66 -18.57 1.50 -13.59
N TYR A 67 -18.38 0.27 -13.11
CA TYR A 67 -17.29 -0.57 -13.56
C TYR A 67 -17.52 -1.09 -14.99
N HIS A 68 -16.51 -0.98 -15.86
CA HIS A 68 -16.57 -1.50 -17.23
C HIS A 68 -16.73 -3.02 -17.29
N LYS A 69 -16.16 -3.75 -16.32
CA LYS A 69 -16.31 -5.20 -16.14
C LYS A 69 -16.60 -5.48 -14.67
N ARG A 70 -17.38 -6.52 -14.38
CA ARG A 70 -17.64 -6.96 -12.99
C ARG A 70 -16.36 -7.20 -12.20
N ASP A 71 -15.36 -7.81 -12.83
CA ASP A 71 -14.08 -8.09 -12.17
C ASP A 71 -13.30 -6.81 -11.80
N HIS A 72 -13.62 -5.64 -12.37
CA HIS A 72 -12.98 -4.38 -12.01
C HIS A 72 -13.38 -3.89 -10.61
N ALA A 73 -14.43 -4.46 -10.00
CA ALA A 73 -14.76 -4.21 -8.60
C ALA A 73 -13.56 -4.51 -7.66
N CYS A 74 -12.65 -5.40 -8.06
CA CYS A 74 -11.42 -5.69 -7.30
C CYS A 74 -10.53 -4.45 -7.09
N PHE A 75 -10.55 -3.49 -8.02
CA PHE A 75 -9.76 -2.26 -7.91
C PHE A 75 -10.24 -1.35 -6.79
N ALA A 76 -11.51 -1.46 -6.37
CA ALA A 76 -12.01 -0.76 -5.17
C ALA A 76 -11.28 -1.26 -3.92
N PHE A 77 -11.11 -2.58 -3.79
CA PHE A 77 -10.38 -3.17 -2.68
C PHE A 77 -8.89 -2.84 -2.74
N GLU A 78 -8.27 -2.85 -3.93
CA GLU A 78 -6.89 -2.37 -4.09
C GLU A 78 -6.75 -0.91 -3.65
N HIS A 79 -7.67 -0.03 -4.08
CA HIS A 79 -7.73 1.37 -3.65
C HIS A 79 -7.84 1.49 -2.13
N PHE A 80 -8.79 0.79 -1.51
CA PHE A 80 -9.01 0.83 -0.06
C PHE A 80 -7.78 0.36 0.71
N VAL A 81 -7.21 -0.78 0.33
CA VAL A 81 -6.02 -1.33 0.99
C VAL A 81 -4.83 -0.39 0.80
N CYS A 82 -4.59 0.14 -0.40
CA CYS A 82 -3.52 1.12 -0.63
C CYS A 82 -3.73 2.38 0.22
N LYS A 83 -4.95 2.94 0.23
CA LYS A 83 -5.29 4.13 1.01
C LYS A 83 -4.97 3.92 2.49
N VAL A 84 -5.40 2.80 3.07
CA VAL A 84 -5.13 2.45 4.47
C VAL A 84 -3.63 2.22 4.70
N MET A 85 -2.98 1.38 3.90
CA MET A 85 -1.60 0.97 4.13
C MET A 85 -0.60 2.13 3.96
N PHE A 86 -0.85 3.04 3.03
CA PHE A 86 -0.01 4.21 2.75
C PHE A 86 -0.45 5.49 3.49
N GLU A 87 -1.55 5.46 4.25
CA GLU A 87 -1.94 6.58 5.10
C GLU A 87 -0.78 6.96 6.05
N ALA A 88 -0.45 8.25 6.09
CA ALA A 88 0.68 8.84 6.81
C ALA A 88 2.08 8.46 6.32
N PHE A 89 2.24 7.95 5.08
CA PHE A 89 3.56 7.62 4.52
C PHE A 89 4.52 8.82 4.43
N HIS A 90 4.01 10.05 4.35
CA HIS A 90 4.86 11.26 4.37
C HIS A 90 5.43 11.58 5.77
N LEU A 91 4.95 10.91 6.83
CA LEU A 91 5.43 11.08 8.19
C LEU A 91 6.44 9.98 8.55
N PRO A 92 7.54 10.31 9.24
CA PRO A 92 8.45 9.31 9.79
C PRO A 92 7.69 8.22 10.57
N TYR A 93 7.95 6.96 10.24
CA TYR A 93 7.33 5.80 10.87
C TYR A 93 5.79 5.79 10.86
N PHE A 94 5.14 6.50 9.92
CA PHE A 94 3.69 6.64 9.85
C PHE A 94 3.05 7.29 11.10
N SER A 95 3.81 8.09 11.85
CA SER A 95 3.36 8.66 13.13
C SER A 95 3.73 10.13 13.28
N THR A 96 2.89 10.88 14.00
CA THR A 96 3.14 12.26 14.42
C THR A 96 4.00 12.36 15.69
N GLU A 97 4.31 11.23 16.34
CA GLU A 97 5.16 11.20 17.53
C GLU A 97 6.52 11.85 17.24
N SER A 98 6.96 12.76 18.12
CA SER A 98 8.25 13.45 18.00
C SER A 98 9.41 12.44 18.10
N SER A 99 9.96 12.04 16.95
CA SER A 99 11.14 11.17 16.91
C SER A 99 12.42 11.97 17.02
N SER A 100 13.30 11.62 17.96
CA SER A 100 14.59 12.27 18.21
C SER A 100 15.67 12.04 17.15
N SER A 101 15.44 11.20 16.14
CA SER A 101 16.33 11.10 14.97
C SER A 101 15.58 10.73 13.69
N LYS A 102 15.65 11.62 12.70
CA LYS A 102 15.21 11.40 11.30
C LYS A 102 16.40 11.08 10.40
N SER A 103 17.41 10.37 10.91
CA SER A 103 18.61 10.11 10.11
C SER A 103 18.31 9.04 9.06
N ARG A 104 18.80 9.26 7.83
CA ARG A 104 18.65 8.33 6.69
C ARG A 104 19.25 6.96 7.01
N GLU A 105 20.35 6.95 7.75
CA GLU A 105 21.07 5.77 8.21
C GLU A 105 20.18 4.92 9.12
N THR A 106 19.45 5.56 10.05
CA THR A 106 18.52 4.86 10.94
C THR A 106 17.43 4.14 10.14
N PHE A 107 16.87 4.77 9.12
CA PHE A 107 15.87 4.12 8.26
C PHE A 107 16.46 2.96 7.44
N PHE A 108 17.70 3.11 6.94
CA PHE A 108 18.39 2.05 6.21
C PHE A 108 18.75 0.84 7.09
N GLU A 109 19.16 1.08 8.33
CA GLU A 109 19.39 0.03 9.34
C GLU A 109 18.11 -0.76 9.60
N ARG A 110 16.98 -0.06 9.81
CA ARG A 110 15.66 -0.69 10.02
C ARG A 110 15.21 -1.51 8.81
N PHE A 111 15.47 -1.01 7.60
CA PHE A 111 15.23 -1.77 6.38
C PHE A 111 16.02 -3.08 6.38
N THR A 112 17.31 -3.00 6.68
CA THR A 112 18.21 -4.16 6.66
C THR A 112 17.85 -5.19 7.74
N GLU A 113 17.51 -4.70 8.92
CA GLU A 113 17.14 -5.50 10.09
C GLU A 113 15.91 -6.40 9.83
N LEU A 114 14.86 -5.85 9.23
CA LEU A 114 13.60 -6.56 9.02
C LEU A 114 13.52 -7.31 7.68
N ARG A 115 14.28 -6.89 6.64
CA ARG A 115 14.16 -7.46 5.28
C ARG A 115 14.27 -8.98 5.26
N SER A 116 15.20 -9.56 6.02
CA SER A 116 15.51 -11.00 6.03
C SER A 116 14.75 -11.81 7.08
N VAL A 117 13.96 -11.17 7.95
CA VAL A 117 13.22 -11.84 9.05
C VAL A 117 11.75 -11.96 8.67
N LYS A 118 11.07 -13.07 9.01
CA LYS A 118 9.62 -13.16 8.76
C LYS A 118 8.87 -12.18 9.65
N ALA A 119 7.82 -11.55 9.13
CA ALA A 119 7.06 -10.52 9.84
C ALA A 119 6.53 -11.03 11.20
N ARG A 120 5.99 -12.25 11.24
CA ARG A 120 5.47 -12.90 12.44
C ARG A 120 6.56 -13.12 13.50
N GLU A 121 7.71 -13.67 13.12
CA GLU A 121 8.86 -13.90 14.01
C GLU A 121 9.40 -12.57 14.58
N TYR A 122 9.41 -11.52 13.75
CA TYR A 122 9.83 -10.19 14.19
C TYR A 122 8.86 -9.59 15.21
N ILE A 123 7.54 -9.72 14.98
CA ILE A 123 6.52 -9.23 15.92
C ILE A 123 6.59 -9.99 17.25
N ALA A 124 6.72 -11.32 17.21
CA ALA A 124 6.81 -12.15 18.41
C ALA A 124 8.04 -11.80 19.27
N SER A 125 9.19 -11.56 18.63
CA SER A 125 10.41 -11.15 19.35
C SER A 125 10.39 -9.68 19.80
N ARG A 126 9.60 -8.82 19.15
CA ARG A 126 9.58 -7.36 19.39
C ARG A 126 8.15 -6.80 19.37
N PRO A 127 7.28 -7.20 20.29
CA PRO A 127 5.85 -6.88 20.24
C PRO A 127 5.56 -5.38 20.41
N LYS A 128 6.47 -4.62 21.03
CA LYS A 128 6.34 -3.16 21.23
C LYS A 128 7.09 -2.31 20.18
N SER A 129 7.67 -2.94 19.15
CA SER A 129 8.40 -2.24 18.09
C SER A 129 7.48 -1.32 17.26
N ARG A 130 8.07 -0.34 16.56
CA ARG A 130 7.31 0.53 15.65
C ARG A 130 6.61 -0.26 14.54
N PHE A 131 7.29 -1.27 14.00
CA PHE A 131 6.69 -2.19 13.01
C PHE A 131 5.49 -2.95 13.58
N SER A 132 5.58 -3.47 14.81
CA SER A 132 4.45 -4.15 15.46
C SER A 132 3.24 -3.22 15.63
N ARG A 133 3.47 -1.98 16.09
CA ARG A 133 2.41 -0.96 16.20
C ARG A 133 1.80 -0.60 14.85
N PHE A 134 2.62 -0.48 13.81
CA PHE A 134 2.16 -0.27 12.44
C PHE A 134 1.26 -1.42 11.97
N CYS A 135 1.69 -2.67 12.12
CA CYS A 135 0.88 -3.83 11.76
C CYS A 135 -0.46 -3.87 12.50
N ARG A 136 -0.44 -3.64 13.82
CA ARG A 136 -1.66 -3.57 14.63
C ARG A 136 -2.59 -2.46 14.13
N GLY A 137 -2.09 -1.23 13.98
CA GLY A 137 -2.88 -0.09 13.55
C GLY A 137 -3.52 -0.33 12.19
N LYS A 138 -2.73 -0.75 11.20
CA LYS A 138 -3.22 -1.01 9.84
C LYS A 138 -4.20 -2.17 9.77
N TYR A 139 -3.99 -3.26 10.53
CA TYR A 139 -4.95 -4.36 10.57
C TYR A 139 -6.31 -3.90 11.09
N LEU A 140 -6.30 -3.16 12.21
CA LEU A 140 -7.52 -2.69 12.85
C LEU A 140 -8.27 -1.68 11.97
N GLN A 141 -7.58 -0.89 11.15
CA GLN A 141 -8.23 -0.02 10.17
C GLN A 141 -8.80 -0.80 8.97
N LEU A 142 -8.07 -1.81 8.48
CA LEU A 142 -8.38 -2.51 7.24
C LEU A 142 -9.49 -3.56 7.44
N VAL A 143 -9.44 -4.32 8.53
CA VAL A 143 -10.32 -5.48 8.75
C VAL A 143 -11.41 -5.09 9.75
N HIS A 144 -12.65 -5.06 9.29
CA HIS A 144 -13.79 -4.75 10.15
C HIS A 144 -14.18 -5.97 11.02
N PRO A 145 -14.68 -5.80 12.26
CA PRO A 145 -15.11 -6.93 13.10
C PRO A 145 -16.11 -7.89 12.43
N LYS A 146 -17.01 -7.37 11.60
CA LYS A 146 -17.92 -8.20 10.78
C LYS A 146 -17.17 -9.10 9.80
N MET A 147 -16.07 -8.63 9.21
CA MET A 147 -15.21 -9.45 8.35
C MET A 147 -14.50 -10.54 9.16
N GLU A 148 -14.03 -10.21 10.38
CA GLU A 148 -13.38 -11.20 11.25
C GLU A 148 -14.34 -12.33 11.61
N VAL A 149 -15.57 -12.02 12.03
CA VAL A 149 -16.60 -13.04 12.31
C VAL A 149 -16.91 -13.86 11.06
N ALA A 150 -17.00 -13.23 9.89
CA ALA A 150 -17.27 -13.94 8.64
C ALA A 150 -16.12 -14.87 8.22
N PHE A 151 -14.86 -14.44 8.37
CA PHE A 151 -13.68 -15.18 7.90
C PHE A 151 -13.22 -16.25 8.89
N PHE A 152 -13.38 -15.99 10.20
CA PHE A 152 -12.83 -16.84 11.26
C PHE A 152 -13.91 -17.50 12.13
N GLY A 153 -15.18 -17.14 11.97
CA GLY A 153 -16.28 -17.61 12.82
C GLY A 153 -16.32 -16.98 14.21
N HIS A 154 -15.40 -16.07 14.54
CA HIS A 154 -15.29 -15.42 15.85
C HIS A 154 -14.60 -14.05 15.79
N SER A 155 -14.88 -13.17 16.75
CA SER A 155 -14.24 -11.85 16.88
C SER A 155 -12.97 -11.83 17.74
N HIS A 156 -12.55 -12.98 18.29
CA HIS A 156 -11.39 -13.07 19.19
C HIS A 156 -10.08 -12.58 18.54
N VAL A 157 -9.97 -12.68 17.20
CA VAL A 157 -8.83 -12.17 16.43
C VAL A 157 -8.55 -10.69 16.74
N ARG A 158 -9.58 -9.87 16.92
CA ARG A 158 -9.42 -8.45 17.24
C ARG A 158 -8.65 -8.22 18.53
N ASN A 159 -8.96 -9.02 19.55
CA ASN A 159 -8.36 -8.91 20.86
C ASN A 159 -6.89 -9.34 20.80
N GLN A 160 -6.59 -10.41 20.07
CA GLN A 160 -5.21 -10.85 19.83
C GLN A 160 -4.41 -9.77 19.09
N VAL A 161 -4.94 -9.22 17.99
CA VAL A 161 -4.28 -8.13 17.26
C VAL A 161 -4.10 -6.89 18.12
N SER A 162 -5.08 -6.58 18.97
CA SER A 162 -4.98 -5.48 19.93
C SER A 162 -3.90 -5.72 20.99
N ALA A 163 -3.64 -6.97 21.37
CA ALA A 163 -2.53 -7.34 22.23
C ALA A 163 -1.16 -7.37 21.51
N GLY A 164 -1.15 -7.21 20.18
CA GLY A 164 0.07 -7.26 19.37
C GLY A 164 0.40 -8.65 18.83
N GLU A 165 -0.56 -9.57 18.87
CA GLU A 165 -0.44 -10.93 18.38
C GLU A 165 -1.29 -11.13 17.11
N PHE A 166 -0.85 -12.03 16.22
CA PHE A 166 -1.59 -12.33 14.99
C PHE A 166 -1.90 -13.83 14.95
N PRO A 167 -3.15 -14.26 14.73
CA PRO A 167 -3.49 -15.68 14.57
C PRO A 167 -2.70 -16.36 13.46
N GLU A 168 -2.42 -17.66 13.60
CA GLU A 168 -1.79 -18.48 12.56
C GLU A 168 -2.78 -18.87 11.44
N THR A 169 -3.27 -17.88 10.71
CA THR A 169 -4.14 -18.06 9.55
C THR A 169 -3.46 -17.60 8.27
N SER A 170 -3.88 -18.16 7.14
CA SER A 170 -3.42 -17.73 5.81
C SER A 170 -3.71 -16.25 5.55
N PHE A 171 -4.87 -15.76 5.99
CA PHE A 171 -5.27 -14.37 5.91
C PHE A 171 -4.32 -13.45 6.70
N CYS A 172 -4.06 -13.76 7.97
CA CYS A 172 -3.13 -12.98 8.80
C CYS A 172 -1.69 -13.07 8.28
N GLY A 173 -1.27 -14.22 7.75
CA GLY A 173 0.03 -14.38 7.10
C GLY A 173 0.19 -13.48 5.87
N ALA A 174 -0.81 -13.45 4.99
CA ALA A 174 -0.83 -12.58 3.82
C ALA A 174 -0.83 -11.09 4.19
N PHE A 175 -1.62 -10.72 5.22
CA PHE A 175 -1.63 -9.35 5.76
C PHE A 175 -0.24 -8.94 6.26
N LEU A 176 0.41 -9.77 7.07
CA LEU A 176 1.71 -9.46 7.66
C LEU A 176 2.82 -9.34 6.61
N GLU A 177 2.79 -10.16 5.56
CA GLU A 177 3.74 -10.04 4.45
C GLU A 177 3.54 -8.71 3.69
N MET A 178 2.28 -8.35 3.37
CA MET A 178 1.97 -7.05 2.78
C MET A 178 2.41 -5.88 3.67
N ALA A 179 2.09 -5.92 4.97
CA ALA A 179 2.46 -4.88 5.91
C ALA A 179 3.98 -4.72 6.03
N LYS A 180 4.73 -5.84 6.06
CA LYS A 180 6.19 -5.82 6.03
C LYS A 180 6.73 -5.13 4.77
N ARG A 181 6.17 -5.41 3.59
CA ARG A 181 6.61 -4.80 2.32
C ARG A 181 6.38 -3.30 2.31
N VAL A 182 5.22 -2.84 2.78
CA VAL A 182 4.91 -1.40 2.89
C VAL A 182 5.83 -0.71 3.90
N TRP A 183 6.06 -1.33 5.06
CA TRP A 183 6.98 -0.79 6.07
C TRP A 183 8.42 -0.68 5.53
N LEU A 184 8.91 -1.70 4.84
CA LEU A 184 10.25 -1.69 4.26
C LEU A 184 10.37 -0.69 3.10
N LEU A 185 9.32 -0.53 2.29
CA LEU A 185 9.28 0.52 1.26
C LEU A 185 9.37 1.92 1.90
N HIS A 186 8.70 2.13 3.03
CA HIS A 186 8.79 3.37 3.82
C HIS A 186 10.21 3.61 4.35
N CYS A 187 10.82 2.59 4.95
CA CYS A 187 12.23 2.69 5.39
C CYS A 187 13.17 3.01 4.21
N LEU A 188 12.94 2.40 3.05
CA LEU A 188 13.73 2.69 1.88
C LEU A 188 13.52 4.14 1.41
N ALA A 189 12.26 4.61 1.33
CA ALA A 189 11.91 5.97 0.93
C ALA A 189 12.67 7.05 1.73
N PHE A 190 12.68 6.92 3.07
CA PHE A 190 13.35 7.84 3.97
C PHE A 190 14.88 7.65 4.07
N SER A 191 15.43 6.58 3.49
CA SER A 191 16.88 6.38 3.41
C SER A 191 17.52 7.01 2.17
N LEU A 192 16.72 7.43 1.19
CA LEU A 192 17.18 8.03 -0.06
C LEU A 192 17.53 9.51 0.11
N GLU A 193 18.33 10.02 -0.82
CA GLU A 193 18.69 11.44 -0.92
C GLU A 193 18.56 11.89 -2.38
N PRO A 194 17.56 12.75 -2.70
CA PRO A 194 16.41 13.13 -1.87
C PRO A 194 15.49 11.93 -1.50
N GLU A 195 14.76 12.09 -0.40
CA GLU A 195 13.75 11.13 0.06
C GLU A 195 12.67 10.88 -1.01
N ALA A 196 12.16 9.65 -1.09
CA ALA A 196 11.00 9.37 -1.93
C ALA A 196 9.73 9.90 -1.28
N SER A 197 8.98 10.73 -2.00
CA SER A 197 7.67 11.23 -1.55
C SER A 197 6.54 10.51 -2.27
N ILE A 198 5.44 10.28 -1.57
CA ILE A 198 4.22 9.67 -2.12
C ILE A 198 3.32 10.75 -2.73
N PHE A 199 2.57 10.42 -3.79
CA PHE A 199 1.48 11.25 -4.27
C PHE A 199 0.29 10.40 -4.74
N GLY A 200 -0.90 10.96 -4.62
CA GLY A 200 -2.12 10.47 -5.25
C GLY A 200 -2.73 11.57 -6.11
N VAL A 201 -3.74 11.21 -6.90
CA VAL A 201 -4.48 12.16 -7.73
C VAL A 201 -5.94 12.20 -7.31
N SER A 202 -6.54 13.39 -7.39
CA SER A 202 -7.92 13.60 -6.95
C SER A 202 -8.93 12.97 -7.91
N GLU A 203 -10.05 12.51 -7.37
CA GLU A 203 -11.20 12.09 -8.19
C GLU A 203 -11.65 13.24 -9.11
N GLY A 204 -12.09 12.87 -10.32
CA GLY A 204 -12.57 13.79 -11.36
C GLY A 204 -11.47 14.50 -12.15
N CYS A 205 -10.19 14.38 -11.79
CA CYS A 205 -9.12 15.01 -12.55
C CYS A 205 -8.91 14.36 -13.94
N ARG A 206 -8.39 15.15 -14.89
CA ARG A 206 -8.11 14.67 -16.24
C ARG A 206 -6.95 13.68 -16.20
N PHE A 207 -7.08 12.58 -16.93
CA PHE A 207 -6.01 11.61 -17.06
C PHE A 207 -4.76 12.25 -17.71
N SER A 208 -3.57 11.90 -17.20
CA SER A 208 -2.29 12.32 -17.77
C SER A 208 -1.31 11.17 -17.77
N GLU A 209 -0.95 10.70 -18.96
CA GLU A 209 0.00 9.59 -19.16
C GLU A 209 1.39 9.90 -18.62
N VAL A 210 1.73 11.15 -18.31
CA VAL A 210 3.06 11.51 -17.78
C VAL A 210 3.25 10.99 -16.35
N TYR A 211 2.21 11.00 -15.52
CA TYR A 211 2.29 10.63 -14.10
C TYR A 211 1.18 9.67 -13.64
N MET A 212 0.33 9.22 -14.56
CA MET A 212 -0.72 8.25 -14.32
C MET A 212 -0.63 7.09 -15.31
N LYS A 213 -0.98 5.90 -14.84
CA LYS A 213 -1.17 4.69 -15.64
C LYS A 213 -2.59 4.17 -15.39
N SER A 214 -3.36 3.94 -16.44
CA SER A 214 -4.67 3.28 -16.29
C SER A 214 -4.49 1.81 -15.94
N VAL A 215 -5.32 1.29 -15.02
CA VAL A 215 -5.40 -0.15 -14.73
C VAL A 215 -6.36 -0.90 -15.67
N SER A 216 -7.09 -0.18 -16.52
CA SER A 216 -8.02 -0.71 -17.53
C SER A 216 -7.82 0.04 -18.84
N GLU A 217 -7.41 -0.68 -19.88
CA GLU A 217 -7.13 -0.09 -21.20
C GLU A 217 -8.41 0.34 -21.93
N GLU A 218 -9.53 -0.30 -21.61
CA GLU A 218 -10.85 -0.02 -22.22
C GLU A 218 -11.28 1.44 -21.99
N CYS A 219 -10.95 1.99 -20.81
CA CYS A 219 -11.32 3.35 -20.44
C CYS A 219 -10.58 4.44 -21.23
N LEU A 220 -9.48 4.10 -21.92
CA LEU A 220 -8.65 5.07 -22.66
C LEU A 220 -9.24 5.43 -24.02
N SER A 221 -10.21 4.65 -24.52
CA SER A 221 -10.89 4.90 -25.80
C SER A 221 -11.96 5.99 -25.73
N GLU A 222 -12.27 6.49 -24.53
CA GLU A 222 -13.30 7.50 -24.29
C GLU A 222 -12.80 8.93 -24.60
N SER A 223 -13.71 9.79 -25.05
CA SER A 223 -13.45 11.22 -25.22
C SER A 223 -13.40 11.88 -23.83
N GLU A 224 -12.19 12.09 -23.31
CA GLU A 224 -11.88 12.65 -21.98
C GLU A 224 -12.07 11.71 -20.76
N PRO A 225 -11.21 10.68 -20.60
CA PRO A 225 -11.25 9.86 -19.40
C PRO A 225 -10.90 10.68 -18.15
N ARG A 226 -11.71 10.50 -17.11
CA ARG A 226 -11.49 11.12 -15.79
C ARG A 226 -11.19 10.05 -14.76
N VAL A 227 -10.32 10.42 -13.81
CA VAL A 227 -9.95 9.54 -12.70
C VAL A 227 -11.14 9.35 -11.79
N THR A 228 -11.56 8.10 -11.58
CA THR A 228 -12.55 7.76 -10.55
C THR A 228 -11.86 7.65 -9.20
N PHE A 229 -10.73 6.94 -9.13
CA PHE A 229 -9.91 6.83 -7.92
C PHE A 229 -8.48 6.37 -8.25
N THR A 230 -7.55 6.67 -7.35
CA THR A 230 -6.18 6.17 -7.40
C THR A 230 -6.12 4.75 -6.82
N VAL A 231 -5.82 3.74 -7.64
CA VAL A 231 -5.69 2.33 -7.20
C VAL A 231 -4.41 2.13 -6.41
N VAL A 232 -3.29 2.62 -6.95
CA VAL A 232 -1.97 2.57 -6.32
C VAL A 232 -1.34 3.96 -6.38
N PRO A 233 -0.84 4.50 -5.26
CA PRO A 233 -0.21 5.81 -5.26
C PRO A 233 1.08 5.83 -6.08
N GLY A 234 1.42 7.00 -6.62
CA GLY A 234 2.68 7.26 -7.29
C GLY A 234 3.75 7.74 -6.32
N PHE A 235 4.99 7.83 -6.79
CA PHE A 235 6.13 8.28 -5.98
C PHE A 235 7.03 9.24 -6.74
N ARG A 236 7.61 10.21 -6.06
CA ARG A 236 8.61 11.14 -6.62
C ARG A 236 9.94 10.96 -5.90
N ILE A 237 11.01 10.82 -6.67
CA ILE A 237 12.39 10.74 -6.18
C ILE A 237 13.19 11.78 -6.96
N GLY A 238 13.47 12.91 -6.33
CA GLY A 238 14.07 14.06 -6.99
C GLY A 238 13.25 14.50 -8.21
N LYS A 239 13.83 14.38 -9.40
CA LYS A 239 13.15 14.74 -10.67
C LYS A 239 12.37 13.61 -11.32
N THR A 240 12.49 12.38 -10.82
CA THR A 240 11.78 11.24 -11.42
C THR A 240 10.45 11.03 -10.75
N SER A 241 9.40 10.88 -11.56
CA SER A 241 8.07 10.48 -11.11
C SER A 241 7.81 9.03 -11.53
N ILE A 242 7.44 8.20 -10.55
CA ILE A 242 6.88 6.87 -10.77
C ILE A 242 5.37 7.05 -10.80
N GLN A 243 4.74 6.66 -11.90
CA GLN A 243 3.32 6.89 -12.13
C GLN A 243 2.46 6.25 -11.04
N CYS A 244 1.39 6.94 -10.66
CA CYS A 244 0.29 6.33 -9.92
C CYS A 244 -0.54 5.45 -10.87
N GLU A 245 -1.18 4.42 -10.32
CA GLU A 245 -2.15 3.63 -11.08
C GLU A 245 -3.57 4.10 -10.75
N VAL A 246 -4.38 4.34 -11.76
CA VAL A 246 -5.70 4.95 -11.63
C VAL A 246 -6.76 4.11 -12.33
N TYR A 247 -7.96 4.10 -11.74
CA TYR A 247 -9.15 3.63 -12.42
C TYR A 247 -9.85 4.83 -13.07
N LEU A 248 -10.27 4.64 -14.31
CA LEU A 248 -10.91 5.68 -15.11
C LEU A 248 -12.37 5.26 -15.38
N SER A 249 -13.28 6.23 -15.37
CA SER A 249 -14.66 6.02 -15.79
C SER A 249 -15.16 7.20 -16.59
N ARG A 250 -16.24 6.99 -17.34
CA ARG A 250 -16.97 8.08 -17.98
C ARG A 250 -17.42 9.08 -16.90
N SER A 251 -17.36 10.37 -17.21
CA SER A 251 -18.01 11.37 -16.38
C SER A 251 -19.50 11.03 -16.30
N LYS A 252 -20.10 11.15 -15.11
CA LYS A 252 -21.55 11.29 -15.03
C LYS A 252 -21.86 12.59 -15.78
N SER A 253 -22.47 12.50 -16.96
CA SER A 253 -23.04 13.67 -17.62
C SER A 253 -23.98 14.30 -16.60
N THR A 254 -23.65 15.48 -16.09
CA THR A 254 -24.64 16.29 -15.38
C THR A 254 -25.79 16.49 -16.35
N PRO A 255 -27.03 16.08 -16.03
CA PRO A 255 -28.14 16.36 -16.90
C PRO A 255 -28.23 17.88 -17.01
N ASP A 256 -28.22 18.35 -18.25
CA ASP A 256 -28.36 19.75 -18.60
C ASP A 256 -29.66 20.24 -17.96
N ARG A 257 -29.55 21.17 -17.01
CA ARG A 257 -30.73 21.82 -16.43
C ARG A 257 -31.21 22.83 -17.46
N GLY A 258 -31.98 22.34 -18.43
CA GLY A 258 -32.85 23.16 -19.26
C GLY A 258 -33.95 23.82 -18.45
#